data_AF-A0A940U0C5-F1
#
_entry.id   AF-A0A940U0C5-F1
#
_cell.length_a   1.000
_cell.length_b   1.000
_cell.length_c   1.000
_cell.angle_alpha   90.00
_cell.angle_beta   90.00
_cell.angle_gamma   90.00
#
_symmetry.space_group_name_H-M   'P 1'
#
loop_
_entity.id
_entity.type
_entity.pdbx_description
1 polymer ?
#
loop_
_entity_poly.entity_id
_entity_poly.type
_entity_poly.pdbx_seq_one_letter_code
_entity_poly.pdbx_strand_id
1 'polypeptide(L)'
;MESLKSMASALLVIIPFVLVFSLVFKEIRRQKKKWAAINELSRRLEELKQAIIVVSTPTVPDKKIEQELGEISAESLVSGSNYSIAEKKALITLMLKAQGKRANAIVELHRERPPYEVAKKIPWQAKTIRLVGKAVKIGDITSGNNKNLANDPDA
;
A
#
# COMPACT_ATOMS: atom_id res chain seq x y z
N MET A 1 -50.83 32.83 24.57
CA MET A 1 -50.79 31.38 24.27
C MET A 1 -50.45 31.07 22.80
N GLU A 2 -50.61 32.01 21.87
CA GLU A 2 -50.33 31.81 20.43
C GLU A 2 -48.83 31.68 20.09
N SER A 3 -47.96 32.37 20.84
CA SER A 3 -46.49 32.27 20.66
C SER A 3 -45.95 30.87 20.95
N LEU A 4 -46.49 30.16 21.95
CA LEU A 4 -46.09 28.79 22.28
C LEU A 4 -46.47 27.79 21.18
N LYS A 5 -47.63 27.97 20.53
CA LYS A 5 -48.08 27.10 19.42
C LYS A 5 -47.23 27.32 18.16
N SER A 6 -46.87 28.57 17.86
CA SER A 6 -45.98 28.90 16.75
C SER A 6 -44.56 28.36 16.95
N MET A 7 -44.03 28.43 18.19
CA MET A 7 -42.74 27.81 18.52
C MET A 7 -42.78 26.29 18.44
N ALA A 8 -43.87 25.64 18.89
CA ALA A 8 -44.03 24.20 18.80
C ALA A 8 -44.16 23.70 17.34
N SER A 9 -44.88 24.44 16.48
CA SER A 9 -45.00 24.09 15.05
C SER A 9 -43.69 24.31 14.30
N ALA A 10 -42.94 25.37 14.61
CA ALA A 10 -41.60 25.59 14.07
C ALA A 10 -40.64 24.46 14.49
N LEU A 11 -40.70 24.03 15.75
CA LEU A 11 -39.87 22.92 16.25
C LEU A 11 -40.14 21.61 15.49
N LEU A 12 -41.42 21.31 15.20
CA LEU A 12 -41.82 20.10 14.47
C LEU A 12 -41.26 20.04 13.04
N VAL A 13 -40.99 21.18 12.41
CA VAL A 13 -40.39 21.24 11.07
C VAL A 13 -38.86 21.23 11.13
N ILE A 14 -38.28 21.87 12.15
CA ILE A 14 -36.82 22.00 12.29
C ILE A 14 -36.18 20.68 12.75
N ILE A 15 -36.80 19.95 13.69
CA ILE A 15 -36.27 18.69 14.24
C ILE A 15 -35.94 17.65 13.15
N PRO A 16 -36.83 17.31 12.19
CA PRO A 16 -36.51 16.33 11.16
C PRO A 16 -35.40 16.81 10.22
N PHE A 17 -35.34 18.12 9.92
CA PHE A 17 -34.27 18.70 9.11
C PHE A 17 -32.90 18.57 9.79
N VAL A 18 -32.82 18.89 11.09
CA VAL A 18 -31.59 18.75 11.87
C VAL A 18 -31.16 17.29 12.00
N LEU A 19 -32.11 16.36 12.14
CA LEU A 19 -31.82 14.93 12.18
C LEU A 19 -31.19 14.43 10.87
N VAL A 20 -31.78 14.79 9.72
CA VAL A 20 -31.26 14.43 8.39
C VAL A 20 -29.87 15.03 8.18
N PHE A 21 -29.68 16.31 8.51
CA PHE A 21 -28.37 16.95 8.43
C PHE A 21 -27.33 16.27 9.35
N SER A 22 -27.72 15.86 10.56
CA SER A 22 -26.81 15.18 11.48
C SER A 22 -26.32 13.83 10.94
N LEU A 23 -27.22 13.08 10.28
CA LEU A 23 -26.90 11.80 9.65
C LEU A 23 -25.95 11.99 8.47
N VAL A 24 -26.21 12.97 7.61
CA VAL A 24 -25.35 13.31 6.46
C VAL A 24 -23.96 13.75 6.94
N PHE A 25 -23.89 14.64 7.94
CA PHE A 25 -22.61 15.08 8.51
C PHE A 25 -21.83 13.94 9.19
N LYS A 26 -22.52 13.02 9.87
CA LYS A 26 -21.91 11.83 10.46
C LYS A 26 -21.30 10.93 9.39
N GLU A 27 -21.98 10.75 8.26
CA GLU A 27 -21.48 9.94 7.14
C GLU A 27 -20.31 10.62 6.43
N ILE A 28 -20.37 11.94 6.20
CA ILE A 28 -19.24 12.71 5.65
C ILE A 28 -18.01 12.63 6.57
N ARG A 29 -18.18 12.76 7.88
CA ARG A 29 -17.07 12.61 8.84
C ARG A 29 -16.48 11.20 8.81
N ARG A 30 -17.32 10.15 8.68
CA ARG A 30 -16.87 8.76 8.53
C ARG A 30 -16.07 8.56 7.26
N GLN A 31 -16.54 9.10 6.13
CA GLN A 31 -15.83 9.10 4.86
C GLN A 31 -14.46 9.80 5.02
N LYS A 32 -14.42 11.03 5.55
CA LYS A 32 -13.18 11.79 5.75
C LYS A 32 -12.16 11.04 6.63
N LYS A 33 -12.60 10.34 7.69
CA LYS A 33 -11.71 9.51 8.51
C LYS A 33 -11.13 8.33 7.72
N LYS A 34 -11.93 7.68 6.87
CA LYS A 34 -11.45 6.61 5.97
C LYS A 34 -10.42 7.16 4.98
N TRP A 35 -10.69 8.30 4.35
CA TRP A 35 -9.79 8.96 3.41
C TRP A 35 -8.49 9.45 4.07
N ALA A 36 -8.57 9.99 5.30
CA ALA A 36 -7.39 10.39 6.06
C ALA A 36 -6.49 9.19 6.40
N ALA A 37 -7.07 8.05 6.81
CA ALA A 37 -6.32 6.82 7.05
C ALA A 37 -5.68 6.26 5.75
N ILE A 38 -6.36 6.41 4.60
CA ILE A 38 -5.83 6.02 3.29
C ILE A 38 -4.67 6.93 2.88
N ASN A 39 -4.78 8.24 3.11
CA ASN A 39 -3.72 9.21 2.79
C ASN A 39 -2.50 9.03 3.69
N GLU A 40 -2.70 8.75 4.98
CA GLU A 40 -1.60 8.41 5.89
C GLU A 40 -0.86 7.15 5.43
N LEU A 41 -1.60 6.10 5.04
CA LEU A 41 -1.01 4.89 4.46
C LEU A 41 -0.24 5.18 3.17
N SER A 42 -0.79 6.05 2.33
CA SER A 42 -0.14 6.43 1.07
C SER A 42 1.15 7.21 1.33
N ARG A 43 1.15 8.11 2.31
CA ARG A 43 2.36 8.87 2.71
C ARG A 43 3.44 7.97 3.28
N ARG A 44 3.08 7.04 4.16
CA ARG A 44 4.02 6.01 4.67
C ARG A 44 4.58 5.16 3.52
N LEU A 45 3.76 4.83 2.52
CA LEU A 45 4.20 4.08 1.35
C LEU A 45 5.15 4.91 0.46
N GLU A 46 4.94 6.22 0.33
CA GLU A 46 5.87 7.14 -0.33
C GLU A 46 7.24 7.16 0.38
N GLU A 47 7.23 7.29 1.70
CA GLU A 47 8.43 7.27 2.55
C GLU A 47 9.17 5.92 2.43
N LEU A 48 8.43 4.79 2.44
CA LEU A 48 9.01 3.46 2.28
C LEU A 48 9.53 3.21 0.86
N LYS A 49 8.89 3.76 -0.18
CA LYS A 49 9.36 3.67 -1.58
C LYS A 49 10.68 4.38 -1.80
N GLN A 50 10.97 5.43 -1.04
CA GLN A 50 12.26 6.10 -1.09
C GLN A 50 13.37 5.25 -0.44
N ALA A 51 13.03 4.36 0.49
CA ALA A 51 13.99 3.54 1.23
C ALA A 51 14.22 2.14 0.63
N ILE A 52 13.21 1.55 -0.02
CA ILE A 52 13.25 0.18 -0.53
C ILE A 52 12.85 0.16 -2.01
N ILE A 53 13.75 -0.31 -2.86
CA ILE A 53 13.49 -0.49 -4.29
C ILE A 53 12.64 -1.74 -4.48
N VAL A 54 11.53 -1.63 -5.21
CA VAL A 54 10.63 -2.75 -5.48
C VAL A 54 10.56 -2.98 -6.98
N VAL A 55 10.92 -4.19 -7.41
CA VAL A 55 10.90 -4.59 -8.82
C VAL A 55 10.25 -5.96 -8.98
N SER A 56 9.54 -6.13 -10.10
CA SER A 56 8.98 -7.43 -10.49
C SER A 56 10.00 -8.33 -11.20
N THR A 57 11.14 -7.78 -11.61
CA THR A 57 12.24 -8.52 -12.24
C THR A 57 13.14 -9.16 -11.18
N PRO A 58 13.90 -10.21 -11.55
CA PRO A 58 14.86 -10.85 -10.64
C PRO A 58 16.08 -9.96 -10.34
N THR A 59 16.36 -8.98 -11.19
CA THR A 59 17.46 -8.04 -11.04
C THR A 59 16.96 -6.61 -10.85
N VAL A 60 17.73 -5.82 -10.11
CA VAL A 60 17.51 -4.38 -9.97
C VAL A 60 18.40 -3.65 -10.99
N PRO A 61 17.85 -2.73 -11.81
CA PRO A 61 18.66 -1.95 -12.76
C PRO A 61 19.77 -1.19 -12.05
N ASP A 62 20.95 -1.14 -12.67
CA ASP A 62 22.14 -0.40 -12.21
C ASP A 62 22.61 -0.74 -10.79
N LYS A 63 22.20 -1.90 -10.25
CA LYS A 63 22.59 -2.37 -8.91
C LYS A 63 22.93 -3.85 -8.91
N LYS A 64 23.87 -4.22 -8.05
CA LYS A 64 24.26 -5.61 -7.83
C LYS A 64 23.57 -6.13 -6.56
N ILE A 65 23.02 -7.34 -6.62
CA ILE A 65 22.53 -8.04 -5.43
C ILE A 65 23.75 -8.52 -4.64
N GLU A 66 23.95 -7.96 -3.45
CA GLU A 66 25.02 -8.33 -2.52
C GLU A 66 24.63 -9.55 -1.68
N GLN A 67 23.37 -9.62 -1.26
CA GLN A 67 22.89 -10.66 -0.37
C GLN A 67 21.40 -10.94 -0.57
N GLU A 68 21.03 -12.21 -0.63
CA GLU A 68 19.64 -12.64 -0.56
C GLU A 68 19.23 -12.87 0.89
N LEU A 69 18.15 -12.24 1.34
CA LEU A 69 17.65 -12.27 2.72
C LEU A 69 16.40 -13.17 2.88
N GLY A 70 16.05 -13.86 1.79
CA GLY A 70 14.98 -14.85 1.71
C GLY A 70 13.67 -14.31 1.15
N GLU A 71 12.75 -15.25 0.93
CA GLU A 71 11.40 -14.96 0.44
C GLU A 71 10.54 -14.30 1.53
N ILE A 72 9.73 -13.33 1.12
CA ILE A 72 8.76 -12.65 1.96
C ILE A 72 7.40 -12.64 1.28
N SER A 73 6.36 -12.79 2.09
CA SER A 73 4.98 -12.71 1.63
C SER A 73 4.13 -11.88 2.58
N ALA A 74 3.13 -11.21 2.04
CA ALA A 74 2.17 -10.43 2.80
C ALA A 74 0.78 -10.53 2.19
N GLU A 75 -0.23 -10.50 3.05
CA GLU A 75 -1.62 -10.66 2.67
C GLU A 75 -2.44 -9.49 3.17
N SER A 76 -3.44 -9.09 2.39
CA SER A 76 -4.44 -8.12 2.83
C SER A 76 -5.84 -8.52 2.39
N LEU A 77 -6.81 -8.21 3.26
CA LEU A 77 -8.21 -8.45 2.99
C LEU A 77 -8.81 -7.34 2.11
N VAL A 78 -9.50 -7.74 1.05
CA VAL A 78 -10.33 -6.86 0.23
C VAL A 78 -11.62 -6.55 0.99
N SER A 79 -11.77 -5.28 1.39
CA SER A 79 -13.01 -4.77 1.96
C SER A 79 -13.88 -4.17 0.84
N GLY A 80 -14.99 -4.84 0.54
CA GLY A 80 -15.90 -4.43 -0.55
C GLY A 80 -15.30 -4.65 -1.94
N SER A 81 -15.44 -3.66 -2.82
CA SER A 81 -14.92 -3.67 -4.20
C SER A 81 -13.55 -2.98 -4.37
N ASN A 82 -12.93 -2.53 -3.27
CA ASN A 82 -11.72 -1.71 -3.32
C ASN A 82 -10.43 -2.54 -3.32
N TYR A 83 -10.15 -3.22 -4.44
CA TYR A 83 -8.95 -4.04 -4.62
C TYR A 83 -7.64 -3.25 -4.49
N SER A 84 -7.61 -2.02 -5.02
CA SER A 84 -6.41 -1.16 -4.95
C SER A 84 -5.97 -0.83 -3.51
N ILE A 85 -6.92 -0.68 -2.59
CA ILE A 85 -6.60 -0.39 -1.17
C ILE A 85 -5.99 -1.62 -0.50
N ALA A 86 -6.54 -2.80 -0.77
CA ALA A 86 -6.00 -4.05 -0.23
C ALA A 86 -4.60 -4.35 -0.80
N GLU A 87 -4.38 -4.07 -2.09
CA GLU A 87 -3.07 -4.25 -2.71
C GLU A 87 -2.02 -3.31 -2.11
N LYS A 88 -2.34 -2.02 -1.95
CA LYS A 88 -1.45 -1.07 -1.27
C LYS A 88 -1.14 -1.51 0.16
N LYS A 89 -2.13 -1.99 0.91
CA LYS A 89 -1.94 -2.51 2.28
C LYS A 89 -1.02 -3.73 2.32
N ALA A 90 -1.23 -4.68 1.41
CA ALA A 90 -0.36 -5.85 1.28
C ALA A 90 1.08 -5.42 0.96
N LEU A 91 1.26 -4.47 0.04
CA LEU A 91 2.57 -3.96 -0.34
C LEU A 91 3.29 -3.26 0.83
N ILE A 92 2.60 -2.39 1.58
CA ILE A 92 3.18 -1.76 2.79
C ILE A 92 3.65 -2.83 3.77
N THR A 93 2.82 -3.83 4.01
CA THR A 93 3.12 -4.90 4.96
C THR A 93 4.33 -5.72 4.49
N LEU A 94 4.43 -5.98 3.18
CA LEU A 94 5.57 -6.64 2.56
C LEU A 94 6.85 -5.81 2.72
N MET A 95 6.80 -4.51 2.45
CA MET A 95 7.94 -3.60 2.60
C MET A 95 8.38 -3.46 4.05
N LEU A 96 7.45 -3.44 5.01
CA LEU A 96 7.78 -3.46 6.45
C LEU A 96 8.48 -4.76 6.85
N LYS A 97 8.06 -5.91 6.31
CA LYS A 97 8.75 -7.19 6.53
C LYS A 97 10.16 -7.19 5.92
N ALA A 98 10.33 -6.60 4.73
CA ALA A 98 11.63 -6.43 4.08
C ALA A 98 12.55 -5.53 4.94
N GLN A 99 12.02 -4.42 5.44
CA GLN A 99 12.75 -3.52 6.34
C GLN A 99 13.18 -4.22 7.63
N GLY A 100 12.31 -5.04 8.22
CA GLY A 100 12.64 -5.86 9.40
C GLY A 100 13.78 -6.85 9.15
N LYS A 101 13.93 -7.34 7.92
CA LYS A 101 15.06 -8.17 7.47
C LYS A 101 16.30 -7.38 7.07
N ARG A 102 16.27 -6.03 7.20
CA ARG A 102 17.33 -5.11 6.75
C ARG A 102 17.59 -5.18 5.24
N ALA A 103 16.55 -5.50 4.46
CA ALA A 103 16.60 -5.44 3.00
C ALA A 103 16.40 -4.00 2.52
N ASN A 104 17.07 -3.65 1.42
CA ASN A 104 16.91 -2.37 0.72
C ASN A 104 16.32 -2.56 -0.69
N ALA A 105 16.06 -3.80 -1.12
CA ALA A 105 15.25 -4.10 -2.29
C ALA A 105 14.36 -5.33 -2.11
N ILE A 106 13.28 -5.36 -2.88
CA ILE A 106 12.41 -6.52 -3.09
C ILE A 106 12.42 -6.82 -4.60
N VAL A 107 12.82 -8.03 -4.96
CA VAL A 107 12.85 -8.53 -6.34
C VAL A 107 11.80 -9.61 -6.55
N GLU A 108 11.51 -9.91 -7.83
CA GLU A 108 10.50 -10.91 -8.23
C GLU A 108 9.12 -10.68 -7.60
N LEU A 109 8.74 -9.41 -7.38
CA LEU A 109 7.43 -9.10 -6.83
C LEU A 109 6.32 -9.57 -7.78
N HIS A 110 5.51 -10.51 -7.30
CA HIS A 110 4.34 -11.00 -8.00
C HIS A 110 3.16 -11.21 -7.05
N ARG A 111 1.96 -11.22 -7.64
CA ARG A 111 0.72 -11.53 -6.93
C ARG A 111 0.47 -13.01 -7.00
N GLU A 112 0.43 -13.65 -5.84
CA GLU A 112 0.02 -15.04 -5.74
C GLU A 112 -1.51 -15.12 -5.78
N ARG A 113 -2.04 -15.91 -6.72
CA ARG A 113 -3.47 -16.18 -6.81
C ARG A 113 -3.75 -17.50 -6.08
N PRO A 114 -4.78 -17.56 -5.21
CA PRO A 114 -5.18 -18.83 -4.63
C PRO A 114 -5.57 -19.79 -5.77
N PRO A 115 -5.27 -21.10 -5.64
CA PRO A 115 -5.66 -22.10 -6.62
C PRO A 115 -7.17 -22.03 -6.91
N TYR A 116 -7.55 -22.19 -8.17
CA TYR A 116 -8.95 -22.04 -8.62
C TYR A 116 -9.94 -22.88 -7.79
N GLU A 117 -9.54 -24.08 -7.38
CA GLU A 117 -10.36 -24.96 -6.54
C GLU A 117 -10.59 -24.40 -5.12
N VAL A 118 -9.59 -23.72 -4.56
CA VAL A 118 -9.65 -23.09 -3.23
C VAL A 118 -10.49 -21.83 -3.28
N ALA A 119 -10.40 -21.05 -4.36
CA ALA A 119 -11.23 -19.86 -4.58
C ALA A 119 -12.73 -20.22 -4.70
N LYS A 120 -13.06 -21.41 -5.24
CA LYS A 120 -14.44 -21.91 -5.34
C LYS A 120 -14.98 -22.47 -4.02
N LYS A 121 -14.12 -23.09 -3.20
CA LYS A 121 -14.51 -23.68 -1.90
C LYS A 121 -14.56 -22.67 -0.76
N ILE A 122 -13.70 -21.65 -0.78
CA ILE A 122 -13.55 -20.68 0.33
C ILE A 122 -13.66 -19.25 -0.24
N PRO A 123 -14.87 -18.68 -0.32
CA PRO A 123 -15.11 -17.39 -0.94
C PRO A 123 -14.39 -16.22 -0.24
N TRP A 124 -13.93 -16.39 1.00
CA TRP A 124 -13.13 -15.37 1.70
C TRP A 124 -11.68 -15.32 1.23
N GLN A 125 -11.09 -16.45 0.80
CA GLN A 125 -9.76 -16.49 0.19
C GLN A 125 -9.76 -15.89 -1.22
N ALA A 126 -10.90 -15.88 -1.92
CA ALA A 126 -11.07 -15.09 -3.14
C ALA A 126 -11.04 -13.56 -2.88
N LYS A 127 -11.22 -13.14 -1.62
CA LYS A 127 -11.16 -11.73 -1.18
C LYS A 127 -9.84 -11.38 -0.50
N THR A 128 -8.79 -12.18 -0.62
CA THR A 128 -7.46 -11.81 -0.15
C THR A 128 -6.52 -11.50 -1.32
N ILE A 129 -5.65 -10.52 -1.12
CA ILE A 129 -4.53 -10.23 -2.03
C ILE A 129 -3.26 -10.66 -1.33
N ARG A 130 -2.59 -11.66 -1.89
CA ARG A 130 -1.27 -12.14 -1.44
C ARG A 130 -0.20 -11.64 -2.41
N LEU A 131 0.79 -10.94 -1.87
CA LEU A 131 1.97 -10.49 -2.58
C LEU A 131 3.18 -11.26 -2.06
N VAL A 132 4.02 -11.70 -2.99
CA VAL A 132 5.22 -12.49 -2.72
C VAL A 132 6.39 -11.86 -3.47
N GLY A 133 7.55 -11.86 -2.84
CA GLY A 133 8.81 -11.42 -3.45
C GLY A 133 10.01 -11.85 -2.62
N LYS A 134 11.21 -11.61 -3.14
CA LYS A 134 12.46 -11.90 -2.42
C LYS A 134 13.04 -10.62 -1.85
N ALA A 135 13.32 -10.64 -0.55
CA ALA A 135 14.01 -9.54 0.12
C ALA A 135 15.51 -9.67 -0.16
N VAL A 136 16.12 -8.62 -0.71
CA VAL A 136 17.53 -8.62 -1.06
C VAL A 136 18.22 -7.35 -0.57
N LYS A 137 19.53 -7.48 -0.37
CA LYS A 137 20.44 -6.35 -0.17
C LYS A 137 21.16 -6.06 -1.48
N ILE A 138 21.06 -4.83 -1.94
CA ILE A 138 21.67 -4.31 -3.17
C ILE A 138 22.76 -3.29 -2.85
N GLY A 139 23.82 -3.31 -3.64
CA GLY A 139 24.91 -2.36 -3.66
C GLY A 139 25.08 -1.73 -5.04
N ASP A 140 25.84 -0.65 -5.12
CA ASP A 140 26.13 0.00 -6.40
C ASP A 140 27.13 -0.83 -7.22
N ILE A 141 26.90 -0.90 -8.53
CA ILE A 141 27.86 -1.53 -9.43
C ILE A 141 29.00 -0.52 -9.59
N THR A 142 30.13 -0.75 -8.91
CA THR A 142 31.34 0.06 -9.10
C THR A 142 31.75 -0.05 -10.57
N SER A 143 31.36 0.94 -11.37
CA SER A 143 31.77 1.04 -12.77
C SER A 143 33.28 1.14 -12.78
N GLY A 144 33.92 0.11 -13.32
CA GLY A 144 35.38 -0.04 -13.34
C GLY A 144 36.05 1.24 -13.80
N ASN A 145 37.02 1.69 -13.01
CA ASN A 145 37.85 2.85 -13.20
C ASN A 145 38.59 2.76 -14.55
N ASN A 146 38.00 3.28 -15.64
CA ASN A 146 38.62 3.41 -16.96
C ASN A 146 39.72 4.49 -16.97
N LYS A 147 40.67 4.44 -16.04
CA LYS A 147 41.83 5.35 -15.98
C LYS A 147 43.12 4.77 -16.56
N ASN A 148 43.09 3.56 -17.11
CA ASN A 148 44.30 2.86 -17.55
C ASN A 148 44.44 2.70 -19.08
N LEU A 149 43.68 3.44 -19.90
CA LEU A 149 43.81 3.38 -21.38
C LEU A 149 44.53 4.59 -22.02
N ALA A 150 45.09 5.51 -21.24
CA ALA A 150 45.71 6.74 -21.79
C ALA A 150 47.24 6.79 -21.71
N ASN A 151 47.92 5.74 -21.24
CA ASN A 151 49.37 5.73 -21.07
C ASN A 151 50.02 4.54 -21.79
N ASP A 152 49.74 4.39 -23.08
CA ASP A 152 50.63 3.65 -23.97
C ASP A 152 51.28 4.67 -24.91
N PRO A 153 52.55 5.06 -24.70
CA PRO A 153 53.23 6.04 -25.54
C PRO A 153 53.73 5.46 -26.88
N ASP A 154 53.47 4.19 -27.20
CA ASP A 154 54.08 3.50 -28.33
C ASP A 154 53.09 2.99 -29.41
N ALA A 155 51.94 3.67 -29.59
CA ALA A 155 51.03 3.42 -30.73
C ALA A 155 51.16 4.48 -31.84
#